data_AF-A0A078B8B9-F1
#
_entry.id   AF-A0A078B8B9-F1
#
_cell.length_a   1.000
_cell.length_b   1.000
_cell.length_c   1.000
_cell.angle_alpha   90.00
_cell.angle_beta   90.00
_cell.angle_gamma   90.00
#
_symmetry.space_group_name_H-M   'P 1'
#
loop_
_entity.id
_entity.type
_entity.pdbx_description
1 polymer ?
#
loop_
_entity_poly.entity_id
_entity_poly.type
_entity_poly.pdbx_seq_one_letter_code
_entity_poly.pdbx_strand_id
1 'polypeptide(L)'
;MKLFFFLRIYDGFSFLVQMMAGVFKDLKYFLLFFIIFILQFGMIFLVLFKAQQIDEYNGVNKLAYFLMAFRISSGDFQLDDYHSQTDGLVIFTWIIWLIAVLTLNIVFMNFIIAVISESYERVMQKLVAESFRVKANMIVEREQFFTENDLKSTKYFPSYIVVRRPLNAVSKEDGEWQGFVRDLKQTIRTTAFKSKADIIQNSNLKNQELDKVWDEKINILNKKHDESSKT
;
A
#
# COMPACT_ATOMS: atom_id res chain seq x y z
N MET A 1 9.32 0.43 -22.15
CA MET A 1 8.76 1.57 -21.38
C MET A 1 7.62 2.32 -22.09
N LYS A 2 7.67 2.60 -23.40
CA LYS A 2 6.56 3.29 -24.11
C LYS A 2 5.25 2.48 -24.20
N LEU A 3 5.33 1.15 -24.27
CA LEU A 3 4.13 0.28 -24.31
C LEU A 3 3.24 0.43 -23.07
N PHE A 4 3.83 0.50 -21.87
CA PHE A 4 3.11 0.69 -20.61
C PHE A 4 2.41 2.05 -20.52
N PHE A 5 2.89 3.04 -21.27
CA PHE A 5 2.23 4.35 -21.34
C PHE A 5 0.89 4.26 -22.08
N PHE A 6 0.84 3.52 -23.20
CA PHE A 6 -0.40 3.31 -23.96
C PHE A 6 -1.42 2.44 -23.22
N LEU A 7 -0.94 1.44 -22.48
CA LEU A 7 -1.80 0.59 -21.62
C LEU A 7 -2.53 1.39 -20.53
N ARG A 8 -2.02 2.57 -20.17
CA ARG A 8 -2.61 3.45 -19.15
C ARG A 8 -3.95 4.08 -19.57
N ILE A 9 -4.29 4.03 -20.86
CA ILE A 9 -5.56 4.54 -21.39
C ILE A 9 -6.72 3.62 -20.97
N TYR A 10 -6.47 2.31 -20.84
CA TYR A 10 -7.49 1.34 -20.45
C TYR A 10 -7.60 1.25 -18.93
N ASP A 11 -8.81 1.36 -18.39
CA ASP A 11 -9.03 1.47 -16.94
C ASP A 11 -8.43 0.31 -16.13
N GLY A 12 -8.59 -0.94 -16.58
CA GLY A 12 -8.02 -2.11 -15.90
C GLY A 12 -6.49 -2.17 -15.93
N PHE A 13 -5.86 -1.75 -17.03
CA PHE A 13 -4.39 -1.75 -17.16
C PHE A 13 -3.75 -0.51 -16.52
N SER A 14 -4.46 0.61 -16.49
CA SER A 14 -4.02 1.84 -15.83
C SER A 14 -3.74 1.62 -14.36
N PHE A 15 -4.60 0.85 -13.69
CA PHE A 15 -4.38 0.38 -12.32
C PHE A 15 -3.02 -0.32 -12.18
N LEU A 16 -2.81 -1.39 -12.94
CA LEU A 16 -1.61 -2.23 -12.85
C LEU A 16 -0.33 -1.42 -13.09
N VAL A 17 -0.35 -0.54 -14.10
CA VAL A 17 0.81 0.29 -14.45
C VAL A 17 1.14 1.29 -13.34
N GLN A 18 0.13 1.92 -12.72
CA GLN A 18 0.33 2.88 -11.63
C GLN A 18 0.87 2.19 -10.38
N MET A 19 0.29 1.04 -10.02
CA MET A 19 0.74 0.20 -8.90
C MET A 19 2.20 -0.22 -9.08
N MET A 20 2.53 -0.78 -10.25
CA MET A 20 3.89 -1.20 -10.58
C MET A 20 4.87 -0.02 -10.51
N ALA A 21 4.51 1.14 -11.06
CA ALA A 21 5.37 2.33 -11.01
C ALA A 21 5.61 2.84 -9.57
N GLY A 22 4.59 2.78 -8.71
CA GLY A 22 4.71 3.13 -7.29
C GLY A 22 5.66 2.18 -6.56
N VAL A 23 5.45 0.87 -6.73
CA VAL A 23 6.28 -0.17 -6.11
C VAL A 23 7.74 -0.05 -6.53
N PHE A 24 8.03 0.14 -7.82
CA PHE A 24 9.41 0.32 -8.30
C PHE A 24 10.09 1.56 -7.71
N LYS A 25 9.34 2.63 -7.45
CA LYS A 25 9.88 3.84 -6.82
C LYS A 25 10.31 3.58 -5.39
N ASP A 26 9.51 2.83 -4.63
CA ASP A 26 9.80 2.52 -3.23
C ASP A 26 10.89 1.44 -3.11
N LEU A 27 10.90 0.47 -4.03
CA LEU A 27 11.89 -0.61 -4.09
C LEU A 27 13.28 -0.15 -4.57
N LYS A 28 13.42 1.03 -5.18
CA LYS A 28 14.71 1.54 -5.71
C LYS A 28 15.82 1.56 -4.64
N TYR A 29 15.55 2.14 -3.47
CA TYR A 29 16.56 2.25 -2.41
C TYR A 29 16.90 0.89 -1.83
N PHE A 30 15.89 0.03 -1.72
CA PHE A 30 16.07 -1.34 -1.28
C PHE A 30 16.94 -2.16 -2.26
N LEU A 31 16.69 -2.09 -3.58
CA LEU A 31 17.49 -2.77 -4.59
C LEU A 31 18.95 -2.32 -4.57
N LEU A 32 19.20 -1.02 -4.36
CA LEU A 32 20.57 -0.52 -4.22
C LEU A 32 21.28 -1.18 -3.02
N PHE A 33 20.59 -1.23 -1.88
CA PHE A 33 21.10 -1.88 -0.67
C PHE A 33 21.31 -3.39 -0.87
N PHE A 34 20.38 -4.06 -1.56
CA PHE A 34 20.49 -5.48 -1.90
C PHE A 34 21.70 -5.78 -2.80
N ILE A 35 21.97 -4.94 -3.79
CA ILE A 35 23.17 -5.06 -4.65
C ILE A 35 24.44 -4.92 -3.82
N ILE A 36 24.49 -3.99 -2.85
CA ILE A 36 25.66 -3.85 -1.95
C ILE A 36 25.89 -5.15 -1.17
N PHE A 37 24.82 -5.81 -0.68
CA PHE A 37 24.92 -7.10 0.01
C PHE A 37 25.41 -8.23 -0.91
N ILE A 38 24.90 -8.31 -2.15
CA ILE A 38 25.40 -9.28 -3.14
C ILE A 38 26.88 -9.06 -3.41
N LEU A 39 27.33 -7.81 -3.55
CA LEU A 39 28.75 -7.49 -3.75
C LEU A 39 29.58 -7.89 -2.53
N GLN A 40 29.09 -7.64 -1.31
CA GLN A 40 29.77 -8.02 -0.07
C GLN A 40 29.93 -9.55 0.05
N PHE A 41 28.86 -10.32 -0.15
CA PHE A 41 28.94 -11.79 -0.12
C PHE A 41 29.77 -12.34 -1.29
N GLY A 42 29.70 -11.74 -2.47
CA GLY A 42 30.55 -12.08 -3.62
C GLY A 42 32.05 -11.90 -3.30
N MET A 43 32.41 -10.84 -2.58
CA MET A 43 33.79 -10.63 -2.11
C MET A 43 34.21 -11.65 -1.05
N ILE A 44 33.31 -12.00 -0.12
CA ILE A 44 33.58 -13.05 0.88
C ILE A 44 33.86 -14.38 0.19
N PHE A 45 33.03 -14.77 -0.79
CA PHE A 45 33.25 -16.00 -1.56
C PHE A 45 34.54 -15.95 -2.38
N LEU A 46 34.87 -14.81 -3.01
CA LEU A 46 36.12 -14.66 -3.75
C LEU A 46 37.35 -14.93 -2.88
N VAL A 47 37.37 -14.40 -1.64
CA VAL A 47 38.46 -14.62 -0.69
C VAL A 47 38.51 -16.07 -0.21
N LEU A 48 37.34 -16.65 0.08
CA LEU A 48 37.19 -17.99 0.64
C LEU A 48 37.66 -19.10 -0.32
N PHE A 49 37.29 -18.97 -1.61
CA PHE A 49 37.69 -19.90 -2.67
C PHE A 49 39.06 -19.56 -3.29
N LYS A 50 39.81 -18.62 -2.72
CA LYS A 50 41.15 -18.19 -3.16
C LYS A 50 41.27 -17.88 -4.66
N ALA A 51 40.19 -17.43 -5.30
CA ALA A 51 40.12 -17.23 -6.76
C ALA A 51 40.56 -18.45 -7.59
N GLN A 52 40.27 -19.68 -7.12
CA GLN A 52 40.38 -20.85 -7.98
C GLN A 52 39.36 -20.76 -9.12
N GLN A 53 39.75 -21.18 -10.33
CA GLN A 53 38.84 -21.10 -11.45
C GLN A 53 37.66 -22.07 -11.23
N ILE A 54 36.44 -21.54 -11.28
CA ILE A 54 35.22 -22.33 -11.28
C ILE A 54 35.00 -22.76 -12.74
N ASP A 55 35.00 -24.07 -13.00
CA ASP A 55 34.89 -24.63 -14.35
C ASP A 55 33.59 -24.20 -15.06
N GLU A 56 32.52 -24.00 -14.30
CA GLU A 56 31.20 -23.58 -14.77
C GLU A 56 31.15 -22.11 -15.26
N TYR A 57 32.18 -21.30 -14.96
CA TYR A 57 32.31 -19.90 -15.39
C TYR A 57 33.64 -19.59 -16.08
N ASN A 58 34.18 -20.56 -16.82
CA ASN A 58 35.37 -20.38 -17.64
C ASN A 58 35.24 -19.14 -18.55
N GLY A 59 36.01 -18.09 -18.25
CA GLY A 59 36.02 -16.80 -18.97
C GLY A 59 35.69 -15.58 -18.09
N VAL A 60 35.09 -15.76 -16.91
CA VAL A 60 34.68 -14.64 -16.04
C VAL A 60 35.31 -14.75 -14.64
N ASN A 61 36.63 -14.93 -14.61
CA ASN A 61 37.45 -15.29 -13.44
C ASN A 61 36.95 -14.72 -12.08
N LYS A 62 36.87 -13.40 -11.92
CA LYS A 62 36.43 -12.77 -10.65
C LYS A 62 34.93 -12.48 -10.57
N LEU A 63 34.23 -12.34 -11.70
CA LEU A 63 32.77 -12.07 -11.68
C LEU A 63 31.94 -13.33 -11.46
N ALA A 64 32.51 -14.52 -11.67
CA ALA A 64 31.89 -15.81 -11.37
C ALA A 64 31.36 -15.86 -9.93
N TYR A 65 32.14 -15.39 -8.94
CA TYR A 65 31.72 -15.35 -7.54
C TYR A 65 30.60 -14.35 -7.26
N PHE A 66 30.55 -13.24 -8.00
CA PHE A 66 29.44 -12.30 -7.91
C PHE A 66 28.17 -12.87 -8.54
N LEU A 67 28.28 -13.59 -9.65
CA LEU A 67 27.17 -14.33 -10.26
C LEU A 67 26.68 -15.48 -9.36
N MET A 68 27.59 -16.14 -8.65
CA MET A 68 27.27 -17.14 -7.65
C MET A 68 26.51 -16.54 -6.46
N ALA A 69 26.97 -15.41 -5.91
CA ALA A 69 26.25 -14.68 -4.86
C ALA A 69 24.87 -14.21 -5.33
N PHE A 70 24.76 -13.76 -6.59
CA PHE A 70 23.49 -13.40 -7.21
C PHE A 70 22.55 -14.62 -7.36
N ARG A 71 23.06 -15.78 -7.80
CA ARG A 71 22.31 -17.04 -7.86
C ARG A 71 21.78 -17.46 -6.50
N ILE A 72 22.64 -17.48 -5.48
CA ILE A 72 22.25 -17.77 -4.09
C ILE A 72 21.14 -16.81 -3.64
N SER A 73 21.24 -15.52 -3.99
CA SER A 73 20.22 -14.52 -3.66
C SER A 73 18.88 -14.72 -4.38
N SER A 74 18.87 -15.39 -5.53
CA SER A 74 17.66 -15.76 -6.26
C SER A 74 17.02 -17.07 -5.77
N GLY A 75 17.67 -17.77 -4.85
CA GLY A 75 17.22 -19.07 -4.33
C GLY A 75 17.73 -20.28 -5.12
N ASP A 76 18.72 -20.09 -5.99
CA ASP A 76 19.43 -21.17 -6.69
C ASP A 76 20.61 -21.64 -5.82
N PHE A 77 20.59 -22.93 -5.45
CA PHE A 77 21.48 -23.53 -4.44
C PHE A 77 22.42 -24.60 -5.01
N GLN A 78 22.84 -24.51 -6.26
CA GLN A 78 23.88 -25.42 -6.77
C GLN A 78 25.21 -25.23 -6.03
N LEU A 79 25.82 -26.33 -5.57
CA LEU A 79 27.01 -26.35 -4.69
C LEU A 79 28.18 -27.12 -5.31
N ASP A 80 28.30 -27.10 -6.64
CA ASP A 80 29.05 -28.13 -7.37
C ASP A 80 30.56 -28.18 -7.03
N ASP A 81 31.14 -27.17 -6.39
CA ASP A 81 32.57 -27.11 -6.01
C ASP A 81 32.87 -26.89 -4.50
N TYR A 82 31.89 -26.98 -3.60
CA TYR A 82 32.12 -26.67 -2.17
C TYR A 82 32.96 -27.73 -1.44
N HIS A 83 32.97 -28.96 -1.96
CA HIS A 83 33.65 -30.10 -1.35
C HIS A 83 35.11 -30.27 -1.78
N SER A 84 35.59 -29.56 -2.80
CA SER A 84 36.95 -29.71 -3.34
C SER A 84 38.02 -28.89 -2.57
N GLN A 85 37.61 -28.16 -1.52
CA GLN A 85 38.52 -27.35 -0.70
C GLN A 85 39.20 -28.16 0.43
N THR A 86 40.36 -27.68 0.87
CA THR A 86 41.07 -28.18 2.07
C THR A 86 40.16 -28.33 3.30
N ASP A 87 40.21 -29.48 3.96
CA ASP A 87 39.27 -29.95 5.01
C ASP A 87 38.85 -28.92 6.06
N GLY A 88 39.74 -28.02 6.49
CA GLY A 88 39.43 -26.98 7.48
C GLY A 88 38.59 -25.80 6.95
N LEU A 89 38.73 -25.44 5.67
CA LEU A 89 38.01 -24.32 5.03
C LEU A 89 36.60 -24.72 4.60
N VAL A 90 36.34 -26.02 4.40
CA VAL A 90 35.03 -26.55 4.01
C VAL A 90 33.99 -26.18 5.07
N ILE A 91 34.27 -26.40 6.35
CA ILE A 91 33.33 -26.09 7.45
C ILE A 91 32.98 -24.59 7.49
N PHE A 92 33.98 -23.71 7.35
CA PHE A 92 33.73 -22.26 7.30
C PHE A 92 32.90 -21.87 6.08
N THR A 93 33.12 -22.51 4.94
CA THR A 93 32.36 -22.26 3.71
C THR A 93 30.90 -22.65 3.86
N TRP A 94 30.61 -23.80 4.47
CA TRP A 94 29.25 -24.22 4.77
C TRP A 94 28.52 -23.26 5.73
N ILE A 95 29.21 -22.78 6.77
CA ILE A 95 28.63 -21.82 7.73
C ILE A 95 28.33 -20.47 7.05
N ILE A 96 29.29 -19.91 6.29
CA ILE A 96 29.11 -18.64 5.59
C ILE A 96 28.00 -18.77 4.54
N TRP A 97 27.95 -19.88 3.80
CA TRP A 97 26.90 -20.15 2.84
C TRP A 97 25.52 -20.22 3.50
N LEU A 98 25.39 -20.94 4.62
CA LEU A 98 24.15 -21.01 5.38
C LEU A 98 23.68 -19.62 5.83
N ILE A 99 24.59 -18.80 6.36
CA ILE A 99 24.29 -17.42 6.77
C ILE A 99 23.86 -16.57 5.57
N ALA A 100 24.52 -16.73 4.42
CA ALA A 100 24.19 -16.02 3.19
C ALA A 100 22.78 -16.40 2.69
N VAL A 101 22.44 -17.69 2.70
CA VAL A 101 21.11 -18.18 2.32
C VAL A 101 20.03 -17.65 3.27
N LEU A 102 20.22 -17.77 4.58
CA LEU A 102 19.28 -17.25 5.57
C LEU A 102 19.07 -15.74 5.41
N THR A 103 20.15 -14.99 5.22
CA THR A 103 20.07 -13.53 5.06
C THR A 103 19.41 -13.15 3.73
N LEU A 104 19.92 -13.62 2.59
CA LEU A 104 19.49 -13.22 1.24
C LEU A 104 18.11 -13.77 0.85
N ASN A 105 17.76 -14.99 1.27
CA ASN A 105 16.45 -15.56 0.90
C ASN A 105 15.40 -15.35 1.98
N ILE A 106 15.71 -15.53 3.26
CA ILE A 106 14.67 -15.45 4.30
C ILE A 106 14.45 -14.00 4.72
N VAL A 107 15.50 -13.29 5.13
CA VAL A 107 15.34 -11.91 5.63
C VAL A 107 14.97 -10.96 4.50
N PHE A 108 15.72 -10.97 3.40
CA PHE A 108 15.51 -10.02 2.30
C PHE A 108 14.20 -10.26 1.54
N MET A 109 13.79 -11.51 1.23
CA MET A 109 12.48 -11.74 0.57
C MET A 109 11.32 -11.30 1.45
N ASN A 110 11.34 -11.63 2.75
CA ASN A 110 10.28 -11.20 3.66
C ASN A 110 10.20 -9.68 3.76
N PHE A 111 11.35 -8.99 3.75
CA PHE A 111 11.40 -7.54 3.72
C PHE A 111 10.85 -6.96 2.41
N ILE A 112 11.20 -7.54 1.26
CA ILE A 112 10.67 -7.14 -0.05
C ILE A 112 9.14 -7.23 -0.03
N ILE A 113 8.60 -8.35 0.43
CA ILE A 113 7.15 -8.57 0.50
C ILE A 113 6.49 -7.50 1.40
N ALA A 114 7.09 -7.19 2.56
CA ALA A 114 6.58 -6.15 3.46
C ALA A 114 6.55 -4.76 2.79
N VAL A 115 7.65 -4.36 2.14
CA VAL A 115 7.74 -3.05 1.46
C VAL A 115 6.78 -2.96 0.27
N ILE A 116 6.69 -4.02 -0.54
CA ILE A 116 5.74 -4.08 -1.65
C ILE A 116 4.30 -4.00 -1.12
N SER A 117 3.99 -4.67 0.00
CA SER A 117 2.65 -4.64 0.60
C SER A 117 2.28 -3.24 1.11
N GLU A 118 3.21 -2.53 1.74
CA GLU A 118 2.98 -1.15 2.19
C GLU A 118 2.81 -0.19 0.99
N SER A 119 3.65 -0.31 -0.03
CA SER A 119 3.56 0.49 -1.26
C SER A 119 2.24 0.22 -1.99
N TYR A 120 1.84 -1.05 -2.06
CA TYR A 120 0.59 -1.48 -2.66
C TYR A 120 -0.62 -0.79 -2.01
N GLU A 121 -0.73 -0.86 -0.68
CA GLU A 121 -1.84 -0.24 0.06
C GLU A 121 -1.87 1.28 -0.16
N ARG A 122 -0.70 1.93 -0.18
CA ARG A 122 -0.57 3.38 -0.38
C ARG A 122 -1.06 3.83 -1.76
N VAL A 123 -0.73 3.09 -2.83
CA VAL A 123 -1.15 3.44 -4.19
C VAL A 123 -2.61 3.09 -4.41
N MET A 124 -3.08 1.95 -3.87
CA MET A 124 -4.49 1.54 -3.93
C MET A 124 -5.43 2.63 -3.39
N GLN A 125 -5.09 3.25 -2.26
CA GLN A 125 -5.91 4.32 -1.67
C GLN A 125 -6.03 5.58 -2.54
N LYS A 126 -5.06 5.84 -3.43
CA LYS A 126 -5.01 7.02 -4.30
C LYS A 126 -5.34 6.73 -5.75
N LEU A 127 -5.71 5.49 -6.05
CA LEU A 127 -5.85 5.00 -7.41
C LEU A 127 -6.79 5.84 -8.27
N VAL A 128 -8.00 6.10 -7.78
CA VAL A 128 -9.03 6.81 -8.55
C VAL A 128 -8.55 8.23 -8.90
N ALA A 129 -7.92 8.90 -7.93
CA ALA A 129 -7.38 10.24 -8.12
C ALA A 129 -6.20 10.26 -9.10
N GLU A 130 -5.28 9.30 -9.02
CA GLU A 130 -4.15 9.18 -9.95
C GLU A 130 -4.61 8.80 -11.36
N SER A 131 -5.61 7.92 -11.50
CA SER A 131 -6.22 7.59 -12.80
C SER A 131 -6.84 8.83 -13.46
N PHE A 132 -7.61 9.63 -12.72
CA PHE A 132 -8.14 10.89 -13.25
C PHE A 132 -7.05 11.91 -13.58
N ARG A 133 -6.01 12.01 -12.75
CA ARG A 133 -4.86 12.88 -13.00
C ARG A 133 -4.18 12.52 -14.32
N VAL A 134 -3.96 11.23 -14.55
CA VAL A 134 -3.37 10.73 -15.80
C VAL A 134 -4.25 11.09 -16.99
N LYS A 135 -5.56 10.82 -16.91
CA LYS A 135 -6.49 11.13 -18.00
C LYS A 135 -6.52 12.63 -18.30
N ALA A 136 -6.53 13.47 -17.28
CA ALA A 136 -6.45 14.92 -17.43
C ALA A 136 -5.15 15.35 -18.11
N ASN A 137 -4.01 14.78 -17.72
CA ASN A 137 -2.73 15.05 -18.38
C ASN A 137 -2.73 14.63 -19.85
N MET A 138 -3.33 13.47 -20.19
CA MET A 138 -3.45 13.04 -21.58
C MET A 138 -4.32 13.98 -22.42
N ILE A 139 -5.37 14.55 -21.82
CA ILE A 139 -6.20 15.57 -22.48
C ILE A 139 -5.38 16.83 -22.76
N VAL A 140 -4.64 17.33 -21.76
CA VAL A 140 -3.78 18.52 -21.91
C VAL A 140 -2.68 18.29 -22.95
N GLU A 141 -2.03 17.13 -22.93
CA GLU A 141 -1.04 16.75 -23.95
C GLU A 141 -1.67 16.74 -25.35
N ARG A 142 -2.91 16.24 -25.48
CA ARG A 142 -3.62 16.26 -26.76
C ARG A 142 -4.02 17.68 -27.18
N GLU A 143 -4.39 18.53 -26.23
CA GLU A 143 -4.81 19.92 -26.47
C GLU A 143 -3.67 20.77 -27.02
N GLN A 144 -2.42 20.49 -26.66
CA GLN A 144 -1.25 21.18 -27.21
C GLN A 144 -1.09 21.02 -28.73
N PHE A 145 -1.72 20.00 -29.33
CA PHE A 145 -1.70 19.78 -30.78
C PHE A 145 -2.92 20.38 -31.50
N PHE A 146 -3.76 21.17 -30.84
CA PHE A 146 -4.85 21.88 -31.50
C PHE A 146 -4.36 23.14 -32.22
N THR A 147 -4.90 23.40 -33.40
CA THR A 147 -4.73 24.68 -34.09
C THR A 147 -5.78 25.69 -33.64
N GLU A 148 -5.57 26.98 -33.90
CA GLU A 148 -6.54 28.04 -33.53
C GLU A 148 -7.94 27.83 -34.13
N ASN A 149 -8.02 27.14 -35.27
CA ASN A 149 -9.30 26.77 -35.90
C ASN A 149 -10.00 25.64 -35.16
N ASP A 150 -9.25 24.68 -34.59
CA ASP A 150 -9.81 23.57 -33.82
C ASP A 150 -10.41 24.04 -32.50
N LEU A 151 -9.81 25.05 -31.87
CA LEU A 151 -10.30 25.65 -30.62
C LEU A 151 -11.65 26.36 -30.77
N LYS A 152 -11.97 26.85 -31.98
CA LYS A 152 -13.24 27.50 -32.31
C LYS A 152 -14.31 26.51 -32.78
N SER A 153 -13.93 25.26 -33.02
CA SER A 153 -14.85 24.23 -33.50
C SER A 153 -15.80 23.78 -32.41
N THR A 154 -17.10 23.96 -32.64
CA THR A 154 -18.17 23.44 -31.78
C THR A 154 -18.21 21.91 -31.71
N LYS A 155 -17.45 21.22 -32.58
CA LYS A 155 -17.29 19.75 -32.55
C LYS A 155 -16.31 19.30 -31.45
N TYR A 156 -15.23 20.06 -31.21
CA TYR A 156 -14.26 19.76 -30.16
C TYR A 156 -14.59 20.46 -28.85
N PHE A 157 -15.14 21.69 -28.92
CA PHE A 157 -15.51 22.52 -27.77
C PHE A 157 -16.99 22.96 -27.82
N PRO A 158 -17.93 22.01 -27.71
CA PRO A 158 -19.35 22.33 -27.54
C PRO A 158 -19.62 23.08 -26.23
N SER A 159 -20.63 23.95 -26.22
CA SER A 159 -21.03 24.70 -25.03
C SER A 159 -21.81 23.81 -24.06
N TYR A 160 -21.15 23.28 -23.03
CA TYR A 160 -21.77 22.52 -21.94
C TYR A 160 -21.74 23.28 -20.61
N ILE A 161 -22.79 23.09 -19.81
CA ILE A 161 -22.85 23.55 -18.41
C ILE A 161 -22.62 22.32 -17.52
N VAL A 162 -21.55 22.33 -16.73
CA VAL A 162 -21.26 21.26 -15.78
C VAL A 162 -21.94 21.56 -14.46
N VAL A 163 -23.01 20.83 -14.14
CA VAL A 163 -23.69 20.91 -12.85
C VAL A 163 -23.18 19.78 -11.96
N ARG A 164 -22.48 20.12 -10.86
CA ARG A 164 -22.10 19.15 -9.83
C ARG A 164 -23.20 19.06 -8.78
N ARG A 165 -23.73 17.85 -8.59
CA ARG A 165 -24.55 17.52 -7.42
C ARG A 165 -23.63 16.99 -6.32
N PRO A 166 -23.82 17.36 -5.04
CA PRO A 166 -23.14 16.69 -3.95
C PRO A 166 -23.47 15.19 -4.00
N LEU A 167 -22.45 14.34 -3.89
CA LEU A 167 -22.65 12.90 -3.75
C LEU A 167 -23.40 12.64 -2.44
N ASN A 168 -24.71 12.42 -2.54
CA ASN A 168 -25.42 11.69 -1.51
C ASN A 168 -24.77 10.31 -1.47
N ALA A 169 -24.29 9.91 -0.29
CA ALA A 169 -23.65 8.62 -0.05
C ALA A 169 -24.66 7.48 -0.22
N VAL A 170 -25.11 7.24 -1.44
CA VAL A 170 -25.77 6.00 -1.83
C VAL A 170 -24.64 5.11 -2.32
N SER A 171 -24.19 4.25 -1.41
CA SER A 171 -23.32 3.12 -1.69
C SER A 171 -23.93 2.30 -2.82
N LYS A 172 -23.37 2.45 -4.03
CA LYS A 172 -23.49 1.38 -5.02
C LYS A 172 -22.64 0.23 -4.51
N GLU A 173 -23.29 -0.85 -4.12
CA GLU A 173 -22.70 -2.17 -3.82
C GLU A 173 -22.16 -2.84 -5.11
N ASP A 174 -21.47 -2.09 -5.96
CA ASP A 174 -20.76 -2.67 -7.09
C ASP A 174 -19.34 -2.98 -6.63
N GLY A 175 -19.20 -4.12 -5.96
CA GLY A 175 -18.11 -5.11 -6.05
C GLY A 175 -16.64 -4.72 -6.13
N GLU A 176 -16.22 -3.47 -6.01
CA GLU A 176 -14.82 -3.08 -6.10
C GLU A 176 -14.23 -2.83 -4.71
N TRP A 177 -13.30 -3.71 -4.34
CA TRP A 177 -12.50 -3.63 -3.12
C TRP A 177 -11.66 -2.35 -3.11
N GLN A 178 -12.19 -1.28 -2.51
CA GLN A 178 -11.56 0.05 -2.46
C GLN A 178 -10.77 0.30 -1.17
N GLY A 179 -10.19 -0.77 -0.60
CA GLY A 179 -9.21 -0.74 0.48
C GLY A 179 -9.80 -0.99 1.88
N PHE A 180 -9.14 -1.90 2.63
CA PHE A 180 -9.52 -2.29 3.99
C PHE A 180 -9.65 -1.09 4.95
N VAL A 181 -8.72 -0.14 4.87
CA VAL A 181 -8.68 1.04 5.73
C VAL A 181 -9.91 1.94 5.54
N ARG A 182 -10.47 1.98 4.33
CA ARG A 182 -11.62 2.83 4.03
C ARG A 182 -12.92 2.24 4.59
N ASP A 183 -13.11 0.92 4.42
CA ASP A 183 -14.26 0.22 4.98
C ASP A 183 -14.22 0.22 6.51
N LEU A 184 -13.02 0.10 7.10
CA LEU A 184 -12.81 0.21 8.54
C LEU A 184 -13.15 1.63 9.03
N LYS A 185 -12.71 2.67 8.31
CA LYS A 185 -13.05 4.07 8.64
C LYS A 185 -14.54 4.34 8.50
N GLN A 186 -15.21 3.75 7.51
CA GLN A 186 -16.65 3.89 7.30
C GLN A 186 -17.45 3.16 8.39
N THR A 187 -17.02 1.95 8.76
CA THR A 187 -17.58 1.19 9.87
C THR A 187 -17.41 1.95 11.18
N ILE A 188 -16.21 2.43 11.51
CA ILE A 188 -15.95 3.25 12.70
C ILE A 188 -16.85 4.49 12.71
N ARG A 189 -16.96 5.19 11.57
CA ARG A 189 -17.78 6.40 11.48
C ARG A 189 -19.25 6.08 11.73
N THR A 190 -19.76 4.99 11.14
CA THR A 190 -21.16 4.56 11.30
C THR A 190 -21.44 4.14 12.74
N THR A 191 -20.54 3.36 13.34
CA THR A 191 -20.64 2.95 14.75
C THR A 191 -20.56 4.14 15.70
N ALA A 192 -19.68 5.12 15.42
CA ALA A 192 -19.57 6.33 16.22
C ALA A 192 -20.84 7.21 16.10
N PHE A 193 -21.45 7.29 14.92
CA PHE A 193 -22.73 7.99 14.74
C PHE A 193 -23.88 7.29 15.47
N LYS A 194 -23.99 5.96 15.35
CA LYS A 194 -24.99 5.17 16.07
C LYS A 194 -24.82 5.31 17.58
N SER A 195 -23.59 5.15 18.09
CA SER A 195 -23.29 5.31 19.52
C SER A 195 -23.62 6.72 20.03
N LYS A 196 -23.31 7.78 19.27
CA LYS A 196 -23.75 9.14 19.64
C LYS A 196 -25.27 9.29 19.67
N ALA A 197 -25.98 8.72 18.69
CA ALA A 197 -27.43 8.76 18.66
C ALA A 197 -28.04 8.01 19.86
N ASP A 198 -27.50 6.82 20.20
CA ASP A 198 -27.94 6.02 21.34
C ASP A 198 -27.68 6.73 22.68
N ILE A 199 -26.53 7.41 22.83
CA ILE A 199 -26.20 8.21 24.01
C ILE A 199 -27.17 9.39 24.15
N ILE A 200 -27.46 10.11 23.06
CA ILE A 200 -28.41 11.24 23.08
C ILE A 200 -29.81 10.75 23.44
N GLN A 201 -30.24 9.62 22.86
CA GLN A 201 -31.54 9.02 23.15
C GLN A 201 -31.64 8.61 24.62
N ASN A 202 -30.64 7.90 25.15
CA ASN A 202 -30.61 7.51 26.56
C ASN A 202 -30.55 8.71 27.51
N SER A 203 -29.80 9.76 27.14
CA SER A 203 -29.77 11.01 27.92
C SER A 203 -31.14 11.67 27.96
N ASN A 204 -31.86 11.71 26.84
CA ASN A 204 -33.21 12.28 26.78
C ASN A 204 -34.23 11.47 27.57
N LEU A 205 -34.17 10.14 27.50
CA LEU A 205 -35.04 9.26 28.30
C LEU A 205 -34.82 9.49 29.80
N LYS A 206 -33.56 9.59 30.23
CA LYS A 206 -33.22 9.83 31.63
C LYS A 206 -33.64 11.22 32.12
N ASN A 207 -33.53 12.24 31.26
CA ASN A 207 -34.05 13.57 31.58
C ASN A 207 -35.59 13.56 31.70
N GLN A 208 -36.31 12.86 30.82
CA GLN A 208 -37.75 12.71 30.94
C GLN A 208 -38.18 11.96 32.20
N GLU A 209 -37.42 10.94 32.64
CA GLU A 209 -37.65 10.27 33.92
C GLU A 209 -37.42 11.22 35.10
N LEU A 210 -36.35 12.03 35.06
CA LEU A 210 -36.07 13.03 36.09
C LEU A 210 -37.18 14.08 36.17
N ASP A 211 -37.66 14.60 35.04
CA ASP A 211 -38.74 15.59 34.99
C ASP A 211 -40.02 15.04 35.64
N LYS A 212 -40.40 13.79 35.34
CA LYS A 212 -41.55 13.12 35.98
C LYS A 212 -41.40 13.02 37.49
N VAL A 213 -40.19 12.67 37.98
CA VAL A 213 -39.91 12.57 39.42
C VAL A 213 -39.97 13.95 40.10
N TRP A 214 -39.49 15.00 39.43
CA TRP A 214 -39.60 16.37 39.92
C TRP A 214 -41.05 16.85 39.98
N ASP A 215 -41.85 16.59 38.94
CA ASP A 215 -43.27 16.91 38.90
C ASP A 215 -44.05 16.20 40.01
N GLU A 216 -43.75 14.91 40.26
CA GLU A 216 -44.36 14.15 41.34
C GLU A 216 -44.02 14.73 42.71
N LYS A 217 -42.74 15.09 42.95
CA LYS A 217 -42.31 15.75 44.20
C LYS A 217 -42.95 17.11 44.40
N ILE A 218 -43.05 17.93 43.35
CA ILE A 218 -43.70 19.25 43.41
C ILE A 218 -45.18 19.08 43.77
N ASN A 219 -45.87 18.12 43.15
CA ASN A 219 -47.28 17.84 43.46
C ASN A 219 -47.48 17.39 44.92
N ILE A 220 -46.57 16.57 45.46
CA ILE A 220 -46.62 16.15 46.87
C ILE A 220 -46.37 17.34 47.80
N LEU A 221 -45.43 18.23 47.48
CA LEU A 221 -45.15 19.43 48.27
C LEU A 221 -46.33 20.40 48.27
N ASN A 222 -46.95 20.63 47.12
CA ASN A 222 -48.14 21.49 47.01
C ASN A 222 -49.31 20.93 47.84
N LYS A 223 -49.56 19.62 47.79
CA LYS A 223 -50.59 18.99 48.64
C LYS A 223 -50.32 19.17 50.13
N LYS A 224 -49.07 19.00 50.58
CA LYS A 224 -48.69 19.21 51.99
C LYS A 224 -48.82 20.68 52.41
N HIS A 225 -48.54 21.62 51.51
CA HIS A 225 -48.70 23.04 51.79
C HIS A 225 -50.18 23.41 51.97
N ASP A 226 -51.05 22.93 51.08
CA ASP A 226 -52.51 23.12 51.15
C ASP A 226 -53.14 22.50 52.40
N GLU A 227 -52.57 21.41 52.90
CA GLU A 227 -52.97 20.78 54.16
C GLU A 227 -52.52 21.62 55.37
N SER A 228 -51.32 22.22 55.32
CA SER A 228 -50.80 23.08 56.41
C SER A 228 -51.46 24.45 56.50
N SER A 229 -52.01 24.98 55.39
CA SER A 229 -52.71 26.26 55.37
C SER A 229 -54.17 26.20 55.82
N LYS A 230 -54.69 24.99 56.10
CA LYS A 230 -56.07 24.73 56.55
C LYS A 230 -56.18 24.44 58.05
N THR A 231 -55.06 24.45 58.77
CA THR A 231 -54.95 24.41 60.24
C THR A 231 -54.51 25.75 60.77
#